data_AF-A0A150FTI4-F1
#
_entry.id   AF-A0A150FTI4-F1
#
_cell.length_a   1.000
_cell.length_b   1.000
_cell.length_c   1.000
_cell.angle_alpha   90.00
_cell.angle_beta   90.00
_cell.angle_gamma   90.00
#
_symmetry.space_group_name_H-M   'P 1'
#
loop_
_entity.id
_entity.type
_entity.pdbx_description
1 polymer ?
#
loop_
_entity_poly.entity_id
_entity_poly.type
_entity_poly.pdbx_seq_one_letter_code
_entity_poly.pdbx_strand_id
1 'polypeptide(L)'
;MRFIGLEEIHPYKNLYQFKIFEYDDEINLSEKGKYICDLKVFKLDINDSYIKKGFKETYYVLLQNINKDIKLTADEIKKGIQNFIKEEIIDIKDEDVCIFKLDEI
;
A
#
# COMPACT_ATOMS: atom_id res chain seq x y z
N MET A 1 4.00 -14.64 3.98
CA MET A 1 3.58 -13.22 3.90
C MET A 1 3.48 -12.70 5.33
N ARG A 2 4.15 -11.58 5.65
CA ARG A 2 4.08 -10.97 7.00
C ARG A 2 2.84 -10.09 7.17
N PHE A 3 2.34 -9.49 6.09
CA PHE A 3 1.17 -8.60 6.10
C PHE A 3 0.03 -9.22 5.31
N ILE A 4 -1.20 -9.00 5.77
CA ILE A 4 -2.44 -9.33 5.08
C ILE A 4 -3.26 -8.05 4.90
N GLY A 5 -3.98 -7.95 3.77
CA GLY A 5 -4.81 -6.80 3.44
C GLY A 5 -6.27 -7.19 3.33
N LEU A 6 -7.16 -6.36 3.88
CA LEU A 6 -8.57 -6.38 3.56
C LEU A 6 -8.85 -5.29 2.53
N GLU A 7 -9.22 -5.69 1.31
CA GLU A 7 -9.54 -4.75 0.23
C GLU A 7 -10.85 -4.00 0.50
N GLU A 8 -10.82 -2.68 0.33
CA GLU A 8 -12.01 -1.84 0.30
C GLU A 8 -12.44 -1.59 -1.16
N ILE A 9 -13.54 -2.22 -1.56
CA ILE A 9 -14.05 -2.15 -2.94
C ILE A 9 -14.52 -0.73 -3.28
N HIS A 10 -14.08 -0.22 -4.42
CA HIS A 10 -14.47 1.09 -4.95
C HIS A 10 -14.69 1.07 -6.47
N PRO A 11 -15.38 2.07 -7.06
CA PRO A 11 -15.67 2.09 -8.49
C PRO A 11 -14.52 2.63 -9.36
N TYR A 12 -13.38 3.04 -8.80
CA TYR A 12 -12.30 3.68 -9.55
C TYR A 12 -11.27 2.66 -10.06
N LYS A 13 -10.97 2.69 -11.36
CA LYS A 13 -10.13 1.69 -12.04
C LYS A 13 -8.67 1.65 -11.57
N ASN A 14 -8.12 2.81 -11.21
CA ASN A 14 -6.69 3.00 -10.93
C ASN A 14 -6.41 3.29 -9.46
N LEU A 15 -7.35 2.90 -8.59
CA LEU A 15 -7.24 3.01 -7.16
C LEU A 15 -7.22 1.59 -6.60
N TYR A 16 -6.54 1.39 -5.48
CA TYR A 16 -6.62 0.21 -4.65
C TYR A 16 -6.55 0.66 -3.20
N GLN A 17 -7.44 0.15 -2.36
CA GLN A 17 -7.50 0.51 -0.94
C GLN A 17 -7.50 -0.74 -0.10
N PHE A 18 -6.65 -0.78 0.91
CA PHE A 18 -6.54 -1.92 1.82
C PHE A 18 -6.40 -1.46 3.25
N LYS A 19 -6.96 -2.23 4.19
CA LYS A 19 -6.54 -2.20 5.58
C LYS A 19 -5.51 -3.28 5.82
N ILE A 20 -4.34 -2.89 6.31
CA ILE A 20 -3.20 -3.79 6.46
C ILE A 20 -3.07 -4.26 7.91
N PHE A 21 -2.85 -5.56 8.07
CA PHE A 21 -2.69 -6.22 9.37
C PHE A 21 -1.42 -7.09 9.38
N GLU A 22 -0.79 -7.26 10.54
CA GLU A 22 0.28 -8.24 10.73
C GLU A 22 -0.34 -9.64 10.77
N TYR A 23 0.21 -10.54 9.94
CA TYR A 23 -0.18 -11.94 9.87
C TYR A 23 0.34 -12.66 11.10
N ASP A 24 -0.55 -13.40 11.76
CA ASP A 24 -0.25 -14.31 12.86
C ASP A 24 -0.97 -15.63 12.57
N ASP A 25 -0.38 -16.75 12.97
CA ASP A 25 -0.85 -18.10 12.58
C ASP A 25 -2.31 -18.38 13.01
N GLU A 26 -2.86 -17.58 13.93
CA GLU A 26 -4.28 -17.51 14.26
C GLU A 26 -4.90 -16.20 13.72
N ILE A 27 -5.69 -16.32 12.64
CA ILE A 27 -6.46 -15.21 12.07
C ILE A 27 -7.60 -14.85 13.02
N ASN A 28 -7.34 -13.90 13.92
CA ASN A 28 -8.36 -13.29 14.76
C ASN A 28 -8.58 -11.83 14.30
N LEU A 29 -9.41 -11.65 13.27
CA LEU A 29 -9.74 -10.35 12.66
C LEU A 29 -10.38 -9.36 13.66
N SER A 30 -10.79 -9.85 14.83
CA SER A 30 -11.33 -9.09 15.96
C SER A 30 -10.26 -8.34 16.77
N GLU A 31 -8.98 -8.72 16.67
CA GLU A 31 -7.90 -8.14 17.46
C GLU A 31 -7.39 -6.84 16.81
N LYS A 32 -7.86 -5.71 17.32
CA LYS A 32 -7.35 -4.36 16.99
C LYS A 32 -5.82 -4.22 17.13
N GLY A 33 -5.16 -5.12 17.88
CA GLY A 33 -3.72 -5.11 18.10
C GLY A 33 -2.87 -5.48 16.89
N LYS A 34 -3.46 -6.07 15.83
CA LYS A 34 -2.72 -6.49 14.62
C LYS A 34 -2.83 -5.50 13.47
N TYR A 35 -3.64 -4.45 13.60
CA TYR A 35 -3.78 -3.42 12.57
C TYR A 35 -2.50 -2.60 12.43
N ILE A 36 -2.03 -2.41 11.20
CA ILE A 36 -0.81 -1.68 10.85
C ILE A 36 -1.15 -0.29 10.33
N CYS A 37 -1.90 -0.19 9.23
CA CYS A 37 -2.25 1.06 8.57
C CYS A 37 -3.35 0.88 7.53
N ASP A 38 -3.90 2.01 7.08
CA ASP A 38 -4.70 2.10 5.87
C ASP A 38 -3.75 2.39 4.71
N LEU A 39 -3.85 1.57 3.66
CA LEU A 39 -3.04 1.62 2.47
C LEU A 39 -3.88 2.09 1.29
N LYS A 40 -3.43 3.14 0.61
CA LYS A 40 -4.04 3.61 -0.63
C LYS A 40 -3.00 3.62 -1.74
N VAL A 41 -3.21 2.80 -2.76
CA VAL A 41 -2.36 2.75 -3.95
C VAL A 41 -3.12 3.33 -5.12
N PHE A 42 -2.53 4.27 -5.85
CA PHE A 42 -3.15 4.79 -7.06
C PHE A 42 -2.14 5.00 -8.17
N LYS A 43 -2.61 4.78 -9.40
CA LYS A 43 -1.88 5.09 -10.62
C LYS A 43 -2.42 6.39 -11.21
N LEU A 44 -1.52 7.32 -11.52
CA LEU A 44 -1.90 8.51 -12.27
C LEU A 44 -2.01 8.15 -13.75
N ASP A 45 -3.16 8.43 -14.37
CA ASP A 45 -3.29 8.36 -15.83
C ASP A 45 -2.53 9.53 -16.45
N ILE A 46 -1.33 9.25 -16.92
CA ILE A 46 -0.50 10.22 -17.61
C ILE A 46 -0.99 10.32 -19.05
N ASN A 47 -1.18 11.54 -19.55
CA ASN A 47 -1.54 11.76 -20.95
C ASN A 47 -0.46 11.20 -21.89
N ASP A 48 -0.87 10.45 -22.91
CA ASP A 48 0.00 9.78 -23.89
C ASP A 48 1.10 10.66 -24.48
N SER A 49 0.85 11.96 -24.63
CA SER A 49 1.84 12.91 -25.15
C SER A 49 3.07 13.05 -24.24
N TYR A 50 2.92 12.86 -22.92
CA TYR A 50 4.02 12.84 -21.97
C TYR A 50 4.70 11.49 -21.91
N ILE A 51 3.95 10.39 -22.06
CA ILE A 51 4.54 9.05 -22.18
C ILE A 51 5.51 9.01 -23.37
N LYS A 52 5.12 9.60 -24.51
CA LYS A 52 5.98 9.75 -25.70
C LYS A 52 7.23 10.60 -25.46
N LYS A 53 7.24 11.44 -24.43
CA LYS A 53 8.40 12.24 -24.00
C LYS A 53 9.27 11.53 -22.96
N GLY A 54 8.98 10.27 -22.65
CA GLY A 54 9.75 9.45 -21.72
C GLY A 54 9.29 9.51 -20.27
N PHE A 55 8.13 10.12 -19.98
CA PHE A 55 7.54 10.02 -18.65
C PHE A 55 7.04 8.59 -18.42
N LYS A 56 7.46 7.98 -17.31
CA LYS A 56 6.98 6.66 -16.89
C LYS A 56 5.72 6.82 -16.06
N GLU A 57 4.80 5.88 -16.20
CA GLU A 57 3.68 5.75 -15.27
C GLU A 57 4.21 5.25 -13.93
N THR A 58 3.72 5.83 -12.83
CA THR A 58 4.19 5.52 -11.48
C THR A 58 2.99 5.30 -10.57
N TYR A 59 3.11 4.29 -9.72
CA TYR A 59 2.19 4.02 -8.63
C TYR A 59 2.59 4.82 -7.40
N TYR A 60 1.61 5.50 -6.85
CA TYR A 60 1.73 6.28 -5.63
C TYR A 60 1.08 5.50 -4.50
N VAL A 61 1.79 5.39 -3.40
CA VAL A 61 1.31 4.68 -2.21
C VAL A 61 1.21 5.68 -1.08
N LEU A 62 0.04 5.80 -0.48
CA LEU A 62 -0.19 6.57 0.73
C LEU A 62 -0.44 5.60 1.88
N LEU A 63 0.30 5.81 2.96
CA LEU A 63 0.03 5.20 4.25
C LEU A 63 -0.71 6.21 5.12
N GLN A 64 -1.87 5.80 5.63
CA GLN A 64 -2.71 6.58 6.52
C GLN A 64 -2.97 5.81 7.81
N ASN A 65 -3.30 6.52 8.89
CA ASN A 65 -3.72 5.92 10.16
C ASN A 65 -2.74 4.83 10.64
N ILE A 66 -1.42 5.09 10.57
CA ILE A 66 -0.42 4.12 11.01
C ILE A 66 -0.58 3.90 12.52
N ASN A 67 -0.74 2.64 12.92
CA ASN A 67 -0.87 2.26 14.31
C ASN A 67 0.46 2.52 15.04
N LYS A 68 0.47 3.44 16.00
CA LYS A 68 1.67 3.81 16.78
C LYS A 68 2.01 2.80 17.86
N ASP A 69 1.06 1.95 18.24
CA ASP A 69 1.24 0.94 19.29
C ASP A 69 1.83 -0.37 18.75
N ILE A 70 2.08 -0.45 17.44
CA ILE A 70 2.64 -1.64 16.81
C ILE A 70 4.15 -1.74 17.04
N LYS A 71 4.65 -2.97 17.27
CA LYS A 71 6.07 -3.26 17.50
C LYS A 71 6.86 -3.40 16.19
N LEU A 72 6.56 -2.58 15.18
CA LEU A 72 7.25 -2.57 13.90
C LEU A 72 7.99 -1.26 13.71
N THR A 73 9.22 -1.34 13.22
CA THR A 73 9.96 -0.16 12.79
C THR A 73 9.39 0.41 11.49
N ALA A 74 9.63 1.70 11.26
CA ALA A 74 9.23 2.39 10.04
C ALA A 74 9.74 1.72 8.75
N ASP A 75 10.93 1.09 8.79
CA ASP A 75 11.52 0.37 7.67
C ASP A 75 10.89 -1.01 7.46
N GLU A 76 10.53 -1.71 8.53
CA GLU A 76 9.80 -2.99 8.45
C GLU A 76 8.42 -2.79 7.84
N ILE A 77 7.69 -1.74 8.25
CA ILE A 77 6.41 -1.37 7.65
C ILE A 77 6.61 -1.09 6.16
N LYS A 78 7.61 -0.26 5.80
CA LYS A 78 7.86 0.08 4.39
C LYS A 78 8.16 -1.16 3.54
N LYS A 79 9.06 -2.05 3.99
CA LYS A 79 9.40 -3.28 3.28
C LYS A 79 8.21 -4.24 3.19
N GLY A 80 7.45 -4.38 4.27
CA GLY A 80 6.27 -5.24 4.30
C GLY A 80 5.19 -4.77 3.34
N ILE A 81 4.92 -3.46 3.29
CA ILE A 81 4.00 -2.86 2.31
C ILE A 81 4.51 -3.05 0.88
N GLN A 82 5.80 -2.81 0.63
CA GLN A 82 6.37 -3.04 -0.71
C GLN A 82 6.18 -4.47 -1.19
N ASN A 83 6.38 -5.46 -0.31
CA ASN A 83 6.17 -6.86 -0.66
C ASN A 83 4.68 -7.17 -0.86
N PHE A 84 3.82 -6.72 0.05
CA PHE A 84 2.37 -6.89 -0.04
C PHE A 84 1.82 -6.36 -1.38
N ILE A 85 2.20 -5.14 -1.76
CA ILE A 85 1.75 -4.50 -3.00
C ILE A 85 2.16 -5.30 -4.24
N LYS A 86 3.38 -5.86 -4.26
CA LYS A 86 3.87 -6.67 -5.37
C LYS A 86 3.13 -7.99 -5.53
N GLU A 87 2.69 -8.56 -4.41
CA GLU A 87 1.98 -9.83 -4.39
C GLU A 87 0.51 -9.65 -4.79
N GLU A 88 -0.15 -8.58 -4.32
CA GLU A 88 -1.59 -8.38 -4.50
C GLU A 88 -1.96 -7.56 -5.75
N ILE A 89 -1.10 -6.65 -6.23
CA ILE A 89 -1.40 -5.78 -7.38
C ILE A 89 -0.63 -6.27 -8.61
N ILE A 90 -1.33 -7.00 -9.48
CA ILE A 90 -0.82 -7.78 -10.63
C ILE A 90 0.01 -6.94 -11.63
N ASP A 91 -0.10 -5.61 -11.62
CA ASP A 91 0.54 -4.69 -12.58
C ASP A 91 1.69 -3.84 -12.01
N ILE A 92 2.20 -4.13 -10.81
CA ILE A 92 3.29 -3.35 -10.20
C ILE A 92 4.66 -4.02 -10.39
N LYS A 93 5.59 -3.33 -11.05
CA LYS A 93 7.02 -3.69 -11.15
C LYS A 93 7.87 -2.85 -10.19
N ASP A 94 9.04 -3.37 -9.83
CA ASP A 94 9.96 -2.82 -8.83
C ASP A 94 10.34 -1.34 -8.99
N GLU A 95 10.28 -0.80 -10.22
CA GLU A 95 10.76 0.54 -10.55
C GLU A 95 9.72 1.66 -10.38
N ASP A 96 8.46 1.32 -10.09
CA ASP A 96 7.33 2.25 -10.27
C ASP A 96 6.56 2.57 -8.98
N VAL A 97 7.14 2.39 -7.79
CA VAL A 97 6.42 2.61 -6.51
C VAL A 97 7.02 3.76 -5.69
N CYS A 98 6.32 4.89 -5.64
CA CYS A 98 6.63 6.01 -4.74
C CYS A 98 5.75 5.97 -3.48
N ILE A 99 6.37 5.68 -2.34
CA ILE A 99 5.67 5.60 -1.04
C ILE A 99 5.78 6.92 -0.29
N PHE A 100 4.62 7.50 0.04
CA PHE A 100 4.49 8.69 0.87
C PHE A 100 3.82 8.31 2.20
N LYS A 101 4.34 8.88 3.29
CA LYS A 101 3.73 8.78 4.62
C LYS A 101 3.03 10.10 4.92
N LEU A 102 1.75 10.03 5.28
CA LEU A 102 0.95 11.17 5.68
C LEU A 102 0.84 11.19 7.20
N ASP A 103 1.95 11.51 7.88
CA ASP A 103 1.97 11.66 9.35
C ASP A 103 2.39 13.07 9.81
N GLU A 104 2.56 14.04 8.90
CA GLU A 104 2.97 15.42 9.25
C GLU A 104 2.23 16.51 8.43
N ILE A 105 0.93 16.68 8.68
CA ILE A 105 0.23 17.98 8.51
C ILE A 105 -0.62 18.24 9.75
#